data_AF-A0A412UHE3-F1
#
_entry.id   AF-A0A412UHE3-F1
#
_cell.length_a   1.000
_cell.length_b   1.000
_cell.length_c   1.000
_cell.angle_alpha   90.00
_cell.angle_beta   90.00
_cell.angle_gamma   90.00
#
_symmetry.space_group_name_H-M   'P 1'
#
loop_
_entity.id
_entity.type
_entity.pdbx_description
1 polymer ?
#
loop_
_entity_poly.entity_id
_entity_poly.type
_entity_poly.pdbx_seq_one_letter_code
_entity_poly.pdbx_strand_id
1 'polypeptide(L)'
;MQEALKNLEAAKDAASPEKLAVIDDDIAAFQEIYDMVVTEAAKWRKPLPAMQANVDAAQAKYDEAHNRTSGLQAELDKVLKELGDEAPSTAIKEHIKQLRSEIMAAERREESCEDDLHHYQRRLESQEKQVQYFESEAKEAKAHIDEDIAKRNALLSDLEKAQTAYDDACKAYEEAKAAADKAASPEITQPTETTKPSSSAQPAETAQPASSPATGKYAPSSSTKQADTTAGKLANTGDAAPSAIALAGIAAAGLGITATATRRIKNLK
;
A
#
# COMPACT_ATOMS: atom_id res chain seq x y z
N MET A 1 30.66 8.62 -28.22
CA MET A 1 30.56 7.16 -28.44
C MET A 1 31.35 6.34 -27.41
N GLN A 2 32.69 6.47 -27.30
CA GLN A 2 33.48 5.66 -26.36
C GLN A 2 33.05 5.82 -24.89
N GLU A 3 32.72 7.04 -24.47
CA GLU A 3 32.20 7.31 -23.12
C GLU A 3 30.83 6.65 -22.87
N ALA A 4 29.93 6.72 -23.85
CA ALA A 4 28.62 6.05 -23.78
C ALA A 4 28.78 4.51 -23.72
N LEU A 5 29.73 3.93 -24.46
CA LEU A 5 30.05 2.51 -24.39
C LEU A 5 30.53 2.10 -22.99
N LYS A 6 31.42 2.91 -22.38
CA LYS A 6 31.90 2.68 -21.02
C LYS A 6 30.75 2.70 -20.00
N ASN A 7 29.83 3.65 -20.13
CA ASN A 7 28.65 3.74 -19.26
C ASN A 7 27.70 2.56 -19.46
N LEU A 8 27.49 2.12 -20.69
CA LEU A 8 26.69 0.92 -21.00
C LEU A 8 27.29 -0.33 -20.38
N GLU A 9 28.60 -0.53 -20.48
CA GLU A 9 29.26 -1.70 -19.91
C GLU A 9 29.18 -1.72 -18.37
N ALA A 10 29.34 -0.55 -17.74
CA ALA A 10 29.13 -0.42 -16.30
C ALA A 10 27.68 -0.73 -15.89
N ALA A 11 26.69 -0.27 -16.66
CA ALA A 11 25.29 -0.58 -16.41
C ALA A 11 24.95 -2.06 -16.63
N LYS A 12 25.54 -2.71 -17.64
CA LYS A 12 25.41 -4.15 -17.88
C LYS A 12 26.02 -4.99 -16.76
N ASP A 13 27.17 -4.59 -16.24
CA ASP A 13 27.75 -5.26 -15.07
C ASP A 13 26.86 -5.09 -13.83
N ALA A 14 26.36 -3.87 -13.59
CA ALA A 14 25.49 -3.57 -12.45
C ALA A 14 24.15 -4.33 -12.51
N ALA A 15 23.53 -4.39 -13.68
CA ALA A 15 22.29 -5.12 -13.96
C ALA A 15 22.56 -6.49 -14.61
N SER A 16 23.67 -7.13 -14.26
CA SER A 16 24.02 -8.45 -14.79
C SER A 16 22.97 -9.49 -14.39
N PRO A 17 22.70 -10.51 -15.23
CA PRO A 17 21.73 -11.55 -14.92
C PRO A 17 21.96 -12.21 -13.56
N GLU A 18 23.23 -12.42 -13.18
CA GLU A 18 23.60 -13.01 -11.90
C GLU A 18 23.23 -12.11 -10.71
N LYS A 19 23.48 -10.78 -10.80
CA LYS A 19 23.11 -9.84 -9.72
C LYS A 19 21.61 -9.66 -9.61
N LEU A 20 20.90 -9.63 -10.75
CA LEU A 20 19.44 -9.55 -10.76
C LEU A 20 18.80 -10.84 -10.22
N ALA A 21 19.36 -12.00 -10.54
CA ALA A 21 18.89 -13.29 -10.01
C ALA A 21 19.00 -13.35 -8.48
N VAL A 22 20.08 -12.81 -7.88
CA VAL A 22 20.20 -12.72 -6.42
C VAL A 22 19.08 -11.87 -5.82
N ILE A 23 18.77 -10.72 -6.42
CA ILE A 23 17.66 -9.86 -5.95
C ILE A 23 16.30 -10.57 -6.12
N ASP A 24 16.11 -11.28 -7.23
CA ASP A 24 14.89 -12.05 -7.48
C ASP A 24 14.73 -13.22 -6.47
N ASP A 25 15.83 -13.87 -6.09
CA ASP A 25 15.85 -14.92 -5.06
C ASP A 25 15.55 -14.34 -3.67
N ASP A 26 16.11 -13.18 -3.32
CA ASP A 26 15.83 -12.48 -2.05
C ASP A 26 14.35 -12.06 -1.97
N ILE A 27 13.80 -11.51 -3.06
CA ILE A 27 12.36 -11.18 -3.16
C ILE A 27 11.52 -12.44 -2.92
N ALA A 28 11.87 -13.56 -3.55
CA ALA A 28 11.15 -14.82 -3.40
C ALA A 28 11.22 -15.35 -1.95
N ALA A 29 12.40 -15.27 -1.32
CA ALA A 29 12.59 -15.69 0.06
C ALA A 29 11.76 -14.84 1.04
N PHE A 30 11.78 -13.52 0.91
CA PHE A 30 10.96 -12.65 1.74
C PHE A 30 9.46 -12.80 1.47
N GLN A 31 9.07 -13.12 0.23
CA GLN A 31 7.67 -13.41 -0.10
C GLN A 31 7.18 -14.67 0.62
N GLU A 32 7.99 -15.73 0.68
CA GLU A 32 7.66 -16.93 1.46
C GLU A 32 7.49 -16.61 2.96
N ILE A 33 8.40 -15.79 3.51
CA ILE A 33 8.30 -15.33 4.90
C ILE A 33 7.01 -14.54 5.10
N TYR A 34 6.72 -13.57 4.22
CA TYR A 34 5.53 -12.74 4.28
C TYR A 34 4.24 -13.59 4.29
N ASP A 35 4.12 -14.53 3.36
CA ASP A 35 2.95 -15.40 3.26
C ASP A 35 2.79 -16.28 4.50
N MET A 36 3.91 -16.80 5.03
CA MET A 36 3.92 -17.57 6.27
C MET A 36 3.44 -16.73 7.46
N VAL A 37 4.01 -15.54 7.70
CA VAL A 37 3.68 -14.73 8.87
C VAL A 37 2.29 -14.12 8.79
N VAL A 38 1.79 -13.78 7.60
CA VAL A 38 0.39 -13.35 7.39
C VAL A 38 -0.56 -14.49 7.74
N THR A 39 -0.24 -15.71 7.31
CA THR A 39 -1.03 -16.89 7.66
C THR A 39 -1.02 -17.15 9.17
N GLU A 40 0.13 -16.99 9.82
CA GLU A 40 0.27 -17.17 11.26
C GLU A 40 -0.50 -16.10 12.03
N ALA A 41 -0.38 -14.82 11.65
CA ALA A 41 -1.17 -13.72 12.21
C ALA A 41 -2.68 -14.00 12.14
N ALA A 42 -3.16 -14.56 11.03
CA ALA A 42 -4.57 -14.93 10.87
C ALA A 42 -5.00 -16.04 11.86
N LYS A 43 -4.13 -17.03 12.13
CA LYS A 43 -4.39 -18.08 13.15
C LYS A 43 -4.50 -17.48 14.54
N TRP A 44 -3.59 -16.58 14.92
CA TRP A 44 -3.61 -15.90 16.22
C TRP A 44 -4.78 -14.92 16.36
N ARG A 45 -5.24 -14.33 15.27
CA ARG A 45 -6.41 -13.45 15.26
C ARG A 45 -7.73 -14.19 15.41
N LYS A 46 -7.84 -15.39 14.83
CA LYS A 46 -9.07 -16.19 14.80
C LYS A 46 -9.79 -16.34 16.16
N PRO A 47 -9.11 -16.63 17.29
CA PRO A 47 -9.79 -16.80 18.58
C PRO A 47 -10.16 -15.49 19.30
N LEU A 48 -9.66 -14.33 18.86
CA LEU A 48 -9.87 -13.06 19.56
C LEU A 48 -11.34 -12.73 19.84
N PRO A 49 -12.29 -12.89 18.90
CA PRO A 49 -13.70 -12.60 19.17
C PRO A 49 -14.28 -13.46 20.30
N ALA A 50 -13.91 -14.73 20.38
CA ALA A 50 -14.37 -15.62 21.44
C ALA A 50 -13.70 -15.29 22.78
N MET A 51 -12.43 -14.87 22.77
CA MET A 51 -11.74 -14.40 23.97
C MET A 51 -12.36 -13.10 24.50
N GLN A 52 -12.71 -12.15 23.62
CA GLN A 52 -13.42 -10.94 24.00
C GLN A 52 -14.79 -11.27 24.61
N ALA A 53 -15.55 -12.18 24.00
CA ALA A 53 -16.83 -12.61 24.58
C ALA A 53 -16.68 -13.22 25.98
N ASN A 54 -15.57 -13.91 26.27
CA ASN A 54 -15.29 -14.39 27.63
C ASN A 54 -14.98 -13.25 28.60
N VAL A 55 -14.25 -12.21 28.16
CA VAL A 55 -14.02 -10.99 28.97
C VAL A 55 -15.35 -10.31 29.25
N ASP A 56 -16.19 -10.10 28.24
CA ASP A 56 -17.50 -9.44 28.40
C ASP A 56 -18.41 -10.24 29.35
N ALA A 57 -18.42 -11.57 29.22
CA ALA A 57 -19.19 -12.43 30.11
C ALA A 57 -18.66 -12.44 31.56
N ALA A 58 -17.34 -12.37 31.75
CA ALA A 58 -16.73 -12.26 33.07
C ALA A 58 -17.01 -10.88 33.69
N GLN A 59 -16.95 -9.81 32.88
CA GLN A 59 -17.28 -8.45 33.30
C GLN A 59 -18.72 -8.37 33.79
N ALA A 60 -19.68 -8.94 33.05
CA ALA A 60 -21.08 -8.96 33.46
C ALA A 60 -21.29 -9.66 34.82
N LYS A 61 -20.58 -10.77 35.07
CA LYS A 61 -20.63 -11.48 36.37
C LYS A 61 -20.00 -10.68 37.50
N TYR A 62 -18.89 -9.98 37.23
CA TYR A 62 -18.27 -9.09 38.19
C TYR A 62 -19.21 -7.92 38.52
N ASP A 63 -19.79 -7.26 37.52
CA ASP A 63 -20.73 -6.16 37.72
C ASP A 63 -21.97 -6.62 38.51
N GLU A 64 -22.51 -7.81 38.22
CA GLU A 64 -23.61 -8.39 38.99
C GLU A 64 -23.22 -8.62 40.45
N ALA A 65 -22.06 -9.22 40.70
CA ALA A 65 -21.56 -9.47 42.06
C ALA A 65 -21.33 -8.15 42.82
N HIS A 66 -20.68 -7.18 42.18
CA HIS A 66 -20.42 -5.85 42.72
C HIS A 66 -21.71 -5.10 43.06
N ASN A 67 -22.72 -5.17 42.18
CA ASN A 67 -24.03 -4.58 42.43
C ASN A 67 -24.74 -5.25 43.60
N ARG A 68 -24.62 -6.58 43.76
CA ARG A 68 -25.18 -7.30 44.92
C ARG A 68 -24.50 -6.90 46.21
N THR A 69 -23.17 -6.84 46.24
CA THR A 69 -22.40 -6.39 47.41
C THR A 69 -22.78 -4.97 47.79
N SER A 70 -22.76 -4.04 46.83
CA SER A 70 -23.11 -2.63 47.04
C SER A 70 -24.56 -2.47 47.52
N GLY A 71 -25.49 -3.24 46.95
CA GLY A 71 -26.89 -3.24 47.39
C GLY A 71 -27.07 -3.69 48.84
N LEU A 72 -26.36 -4.75 49.25
CA LEU A 72 -26.37 -5.24 50.64
C LEU A 72 -25.74 -4.23 51.61
N GLN A 73 -24.63 -3.60 51.22
CA GLN A 73 -24.00 -2.55 52.01
C GLN A 73 -24.95 -1.35 52.19
N ALA A 74 -25.65 -0.93 51.14
CA ALA A 74 -26.65 0.12 51.22
C ALA A 74 -27.84 -0.24 52.12
N GLU A 75 -28.27 -1.52 52.11
CA GLU A 75 -29.31 -2.01 53.01
C GLU A 75 -28.86 -1.98 54.47
N LEU A 76 -27.62 -2.42 54.76
CA LEU A 76 -27.04 -2.32 56.09
C LEU A 76 -26.95 -0.87 56.57
N ASP A 77 -26.47 0.04 55.73
CA ASP A 77 -26.39 1.47 56.05
C ASP A 77 -27.76 2.07 56.35
N LYS A 78 -28.79 1.68 55.59
CA LYS A 78 -30.17 2.09 55.84
C LYS A 78 -30.67 1.61 57.19
N VAL A 79 -30.49 0.32 57.52
CA VAL A 79 -30.89 -0.26 58.81
C VAL A 79 -30.19 0.46 59.97
N LEU A 80 -28.90 0.74 59.84
CA LEU A 80 -28.13 1.46 60.86
C LEU A 80 -28.61 2.91 61.01
N LYS A 81 -28.95 3.58 59.91
CA LYS A 81 -29.50 4.93 59.92
C LYS A 81 -30.88 5.00 60.58
N GLU A 82 -31.75 4.02 60.32
CA GLU A 82 -33.08 3.92 60.92
C GLU A 82 -33.02 3.63 62.42
N LEU A 83 -32.00 2.91 62.88
CA LEU A 83 -31.77 2.63 64.29
C LEU A 83 -31.36 3.88 65.09
N GLY A 84 -30.60 4.80 64.49
CA GLY A 84 -30.13 6.02 65.16
C GLY A 84 -29.37 5.72 66.45
N ASP A 85 -29.72 6.42 67.53
CA ASP A 85 -29.13 6.24 68.87
C ASP A 85 -29.93 5.23 69.73
N GLU A 86 -30.99 4.62 69.19
CA GLU A 86 -31.83 3.68 69.93
C GLU A 86 -31.12 2.32 70.12
N ALA A 87 -31.36 1.69 71.27
CA ALA A 87 -30.84 0.34 71.52
C ALA A 87 -31.55 -0.67 70.59
N PRO A 88 -30.82 -1.42 69.75
CA PRO A 88 -31.46 -2.34 68.80
C PRO A 88 -32.16 -3.47 69.54
N SER A 89 -33.39 -3.74 69.12
CA SER A 89 -34.13 -4.92 69.55
C SER A 89 -33.39 -6.20 69.18
N THR A 90 -33.71 -7.31 69.85
CA THR A 90 -33.11 -8.62 69.54
C THR A 90 -33.29 -9.00 68.06
N ALA A 91 -34.46 -8.69 67.47
CA ALA A 91 -34.74 -8.94 66.06
C ALA A 91 -33.81 -8.13 65.13
N ILE A 92 -33.62 -6.84 65.41
CA ILE A 92 -32.74 -5.96 64.62
C ILE A 92 -31.28 -6.41 64.73
N LYS A 93 -30.83 -6.83 65.91
CA LYS A 93 -29.46 -7.36 66.09
C LYS A 93 -29.21 -8.58 65.23
N GLU A 94 -30.14 -9.53 65.19
CA GLU A 94 -30.01 -10.72 64.35
C GLU A 94 -30.07 -10.36 62.86
N HIS A 95 -30.93 -9.42 62.45
CA HIS A 95 -30.97 -8.92 61.07
C HIS A 95 -29.65 -8.28 60.63
N ILE A 96 -29.04 -7.43 61.46
CA ILE A 96 -27.74 -6.82 61.18
C ILE A 96 -26.64 -7.88 61.06
N LYS A 97 -26.64 -8.91 61.93
CA LYS A 97 -25.69 -10.02 61.83
C LYS A 97 -25.85 -10.80 60.53
N GLN A 98 -27.10 -11.08 60.14
CA GLN A 98 -27.42 -11.75 58.88
C GLN A 98 -26.91 -10.95 57.68
N LEU A 99 -27.23 -9.66 57.60
CA LEU A 99 -26.75 -8.77 56.54
C LEU A 99 -25.23 -8.73 56.45
N ARG A 100 -24.52 -8.62 57.58
CA ARG A 100 -23.05 -8.65 57.60
C ARG A 100 -22.48 -9.97 57.09
N SER A 101 -23.12 -11.09 57.42
CA SER A 101 -22.73 -12.41 56.90
C SER A 101 -22.95 -12.51 55.38
N GLU A 102 -24.08 -12.00 54.88
CA GLU A 102 -24.38 -11.95 53.45
C GLU A 102 -23.43 -11.03 52.69
N ILE A 103 -23.08 -9.87 53.25
CA ILE A 103 -22.07 -8.96 52.68
C ILE A 103 -20.73 -9.68 52.56
N MET A 104 -20.23 -10.32 53.62
CA MET A 104 -18.98 -11.07 53.54
C MET A 104 -19.02 -12.20 52.51
N ALA A 105 -20.18 -12.84 52.30
CA ALA A 105 -20.34 -13.85 51.26
C ALA A 105 -20.36 -13.24 49.85
N ALA A 106 -21.01 -12.09 49.68
CA ALA A 106 -21.06 -11.35 48.42
C ALA A 106 -19.67 -10.79 48.04
N GLU A 107 -18.94 -10.19 48.99
CA GLU A 107 -17.57 -9.69 48.78
C GLU A 107 -16.62 -10.81 48.32
N ARG A 108 -16.68 -11.99 48.94
CA ARG A 108 -15.90 -13.16 48.47
C ARG A 108 -16.29 -13.60 47.05
N ARG A 109 -17.56 -13.47 46.68
CA ARG A 109 -18.04 -13.82 45.35
C ARG A 109 -17.55 -12.80 44.32
N GLU A 110 -17.59 -11.53 44.66
CA GLU A 110 -17.10 -10.41 43.87
C GLU A 110 -15.61 -10.52 43.59
N GLU A 111 -14.79 -10.74 44.62
CA GLU A 111 -13.34 -10.95 44.49
C GLU A 111 -13.03 -12.13 43.55
N SER A 112 -13.76 -13.24 43.69
CA SER A 112 -13.63 -14.38 42.77
C SER A 112 -14.02 -14.05 41.32
N CYS A 113 -15.03 -13.21 41.10
CA CYS A 113 -15.39 -12.76 39.76
C CYS A 113 -14.35 -11.79 39.18
N GLU A 114 -13.74 -10.95 40.02
CA GLU A 114 -12.65 -10.04 39.64
C GLU A 114 -11.41 -10.82 39.18
N ASP A 115 -11.03 -11.85 39.93
CA ASP A 115 -9.92 -12.75 39.57
C ASP A 115 -10.17 -13.44 38.22
N ASP A 116 -11.37 -13.96 37.99
CA ASP A 116 -11.77 -14.57 36.71
C ASP A 116 -11.68 -13.56 35.56
N LEU A 117 -12.20 -12.34 35.76
CA LEU A 117 -12.14 -11.24 34.79
C LEU A 117 -10.70 -10.90 34.42
N HIS A 118 -9.83 -10.71 35.42
CA HIS A 118 -8.41 -10.44 35.22
C HIS A 118 -7.70 -11.57 34.45
N HIS A 119 -8.04 -12.82 34.74
CA HIS A 119 -7.50 -13.96 34.02
C HIS A 119 -7.88 -13.93 32.53
N TYR A 120 -9.14 -13.66 32.18
CA TYR A 120 -9.55 -13.55 30.78
C TYR A 120 -8.93 -12.34 30.07
N GLN A 121 -8.85 -11.19 30.74
CA GLN A 121 -8.20 -9.99 30.21
C GLN A 121 -6.73 -10.24 29.87
N ARG A 122 -5.95 -10.85 30.77
CA ARG A 122 -4.54 -11.18 30.52
C ARG A 122 -4.36 -12.15 29.35
N ARG A 123 -5.26 -13.13 29.21
CA ARG A 123 -5.23 -14.07 28.10
C ARG A 123 -5.53 -13.38 26.76
N LEU A 124 -6.53 -12.50 26.73
CA LEU A 124 -6.84 -11.70 25.54
C LEU A 124 -5.64 -10.81 25.17
N GLU A 125 -5.09 -10.07 26.12
CA GLU A 125 -3.94 -9.19 25.90
C GLU A 125 -2.72 -9.96 25.35
N SER A 126 -2.43 -11.15 25.91
CA SER A 126 -1.36 -12.01 25.40
C SER A 126 -1.62 -12.47 23.96
N GLN A 127 -2.87 -12.78 23.63
CA GLN A 127 -3.24 -13.20 22.28
C GLN A 127 -3.11 -12.04 21.28
N GLU A 128 -3.54 -10.83 21.68
CA GLU A 128 -3.40 -9.61 20.87
C GLU A 128 -1.94 -9.26 20.62
N LYS A 129 -1.07 -9.40 21.63
CA LYS A 129 0.39 -9.20 21.46
C LYS A 129 0.98 -10.16 20.44
N GLN A 130 0.54 -11.42 20.40
CA GLN A 130 1.00 -12.37 19.38
C GLN A 130 0.53 -11.97 17.98
N VAL A 131 -0.71 -11.51 17.83
CA VAL A 131 -1.19 -10.98 16.54
C VAL A 131 -0.34 -9.79 16.11
N GLN A 132 -0.10 -8.83 17.00
CA GLN A 132 0.72 -7.66 16.71
C GLN A 132 2.14 -8.03 16.30
N TYR A 133 2.74 -9.02 16.96
CA TYR A 133 4.07 -9.51 16.62
C TYR A 133 4.14 -10.05 15.18
N PHE A 134 3.25 -10.97 14.80
CA PHE A 134 3.25 -11.50 13.43
C PHE A 134 2.87 -10.45 12.39
N GLU A 135 2.03 -9.48 12.74
CA GLU A 135 1.74 -8.34 11.86
C GLU A 135 2.91 -7.38 11.68
N SER A 136 3.78 -7.21 12.69
CA SER A 136 5.02 -6.47 12.51
C SER A 136 6.01 -7.22 11.63
N GLU A 137 6.16 -8.53 11.81
CA GLU A 137 7.02 -9.38 10.96
C GLU A 137 6.54 -9.34 9.50
N ALA A 138 5.21 -9.38 9.27
CA ALA A 138 4.62 -9.24 7.93
C ALA A 138 4.97 -7.89 7.29
N LYS A 139 4.94 -6.80 8.07
CA LYS A 139 5.31 -5.47 7.57
C LYS A 139 6.79 -5.38 7.24
N GLU A 140 7.64 -5.99 8.04
CA GLU A 140 9.09 -6.00 7.83
C GLU A 140 9.46 -6.81 6.57
N ALA A 141 8.94 -8.03 6.43
CA ALA A 141 9.13 -8.83 5.21
C ALA A 141 8.64 -8.09 3.96
N LYS A 142 7.48 -7.43 4.05
CA LYS A 142 6.97 -6.61 2.94
C LYS A 142 7.88 -5.42 2.61
N ALA A 143 8.47 -4.77 3.60
CA ALA A 143 9.39 -3.66 3.36
C ALA A 143 10.64 -4.12 2.62
N HIS A 144 11.20 -5.28 2.96
CA HIS A 144 12.32 -5.87 2.22
C HIS A 144 11.96 -6.20 0.78
N ILE A 145 10.80 -6.83 0.54
CA ILE A 145 10.29 -7.10 -0.82
C ILE A 145 10.20 -5.80 -1.63
N ASP A 146 9.58 -4.77 -1.07
CA ASP A 146 9.39 -3.48 -1.76
C ASP A 146 10.74 -2.80 -2.05
N GLU A 147 11.69 -2.89 -1.12
CA GLU A 147 13.05 -2.34 -1.30
C GLU A 147 13.80 -3.04 -2.42
N ASP A 148 13.77 -4.37 -2.47
CA ASP A 148 14.48 -5.16 -3.46
C ASP A 148 13.85 -5.05 -4.85
N ILE A 149 12.52 -4.96 -4.93
CA ILE A 149 11.83 -4.58 -6.17
C ILE A 149 12.28 -3.20 -6.65
N ALA A 150 12.41 -2.22 -5.75
CA ALA A 150 12.88 -0.89 -6.10
C ALA A 150 14.33 -0.90 -6.63
N LYS A 151 15.24 -1.64 -5.96
CA LYS A 151 16.63 -1.83 -6.42
C LYS A 151 16.68 -2.45 -7.81
N ARG A 152 15.95 -3.55 -8.02
CA ARG A 152 15.86 -4.25 -9.32
C ARG A 152 15.39 -3.31 -10.42
N ASN A 153 14.31 -2.58 -10.18
CA ASN A 153 13.75 -1.65 -11.15
C ASN A 153 14.70 -0.48 -11.45
N ALA A 154 15.43 0.03 -10.45
CA ALA A 154 16.44 1.07 -10.66
C ALA A 154 17.58 0.57 -11.57
N LEU A 155 18.11 -0.63 -11.30
CA LEU A 155 19.16 -1.24 -12.13
C LEU A 155 18.71 -1.44 -13.59
N LEU A 156 17.48 -1.95 -13.78
CA LEU A 156 16.92 -2.14 -15.12
C LEU A 156 16.68 -0.81 -15.85
N SER A 157 16.18 0.21 -15.14
CA SER A 157 16.01 1.56 -15.69
C SER A 157 17.34 2.18 -16.11
N ASP A 158 18.38 2.02 -15.31
CA ASP A 158 19.70 2.59 -15.61
C ASP A 158 20.37 1.87 -16.79
N LEU A 159 20.18 0.56 -16.90
CA LEU A 159 20.58 -0.21 -18.07
C LEU A 159 19.87 0.27 -19.35
N GLU A 160 18.55 0.47 -19.30
CA GLU A 160 17.76 0.98 -20.43
C GLU A 160 18.21 2.37 -20.89
N LYS A 161 18.46 3.28 -19.93
CA LYS A 161 18.98 4.62 -20.22
C LYS A 161 20.37 4.56 -20.85
N ALA A 162 21.26 3.71 -20.33
CA ALA A 162 22.61 3.58 -20.86
C ALA A 162 22.63 2.98 -22.27
N GLN A 163 21.73 2.02 -22.55
CA GLN A 163 21.54 1.45 -23.87
C GLN A 163 21.08 2.52 -24.87
N THR A 164 20.05 3.29 -24.50
CA THR A 164 19.53 4.39 -25.33
C THR A 164 20.63 5.42 -25.64
N ALA A 165 21.40 5.83 -24.62
CA ALA A 165 22.48 6.80 -24.80
C ALA A 165 23.61 6.28 -25.69
N TYR A 166 23.90 4.98 -25.65
CA TYR A 166 24.87 4.35 -26.54
C TYR A 166 24.37 4.33 -27.98
N ASP A 167 23.11 3.93 -28.21
CA ASP A 167 22.50 3.86 -29.54
C ASP A 167 22.46 5.26 -30.20
N ASP A 168 22.09 6.29 -29.43
CA ASP A 168 22.12 7.69 -29.88
C ASP A 168 23.55 8.14 -30.23
N ALA A 169 24.54 7.77 -29.41
CA ALA A 169 25.94 8.12 -29.67
C ALA A 169 26.52 7.40 -30.89
N CYS A 170 26.09 6.16 -31.16
CA CYS A 170 26.42 5.42 -32.37
C CYS A 170 25.83 6.08 -33.61
N LYS A 171 24.55 6.46 -33.57
CA LYS A 171 23.89 7.17 -34.66
C LYS A 171 24.60 8.48 -35.00
N ALA A 172 24.90 9.30 -33.99
CA ALA A 172 25.61 10.57 -34.19
C ALA A 172 27.02 10.39 -34.78
N TYR A 173 27.72 9.32 -34.38
CA TYR A 173 29.04 8.99 -34.94
C TYR A 173 28.96 8.63 -36.43
N GLU A 174 28.00 7.79 -36.83
CA GLU A 174 27.80 7.43 -38.23
C GLU A 174 27.35 8.63 -39.09
N GLU A 175 26.49 9.50 -38.56
CA GLU A 175 26.09 10.76 -39.24
C GLU A 175 27.30 11.69 -39.45
N ALA A 176 28.15 11.85 -38.43
CA ALA A 176 29.37 12.66 -38.51
C ALA A 176 30.37 12.09 -39.51
N LYS A 177 30.52 10.76 -39.54
CA LYS A 177 31.38 10.05 -40.50
C LYS A 177 30.90 10.25 -41.93
N ALA A 178 29.60 10.07 -42.19
CA ALA A 178 29.01 10.30 -43.51
C ALA A 178 29.19 11.76 -43.99
N ALA A 179 29.07 12.73 -43.07
CA ALA A 179 29.33 14.15 -43.38
C ALA A 179 30.80 14.41 -43.72
N ALA A 180 31.73 13.78 -43.00
CA ALA A 180 33.17 13.87 -43.27
C ALA A 180 33.53 13.26 -44.63
N ASP A 181 32.99 12.08 -44.96
CA ASP A 181 33.21 11.42 -46.26
C ASP A 181 32.67 12.25 -47.43
N LYS A 182 31.52 12.91 -47.25
CA LYS A 182 30.96 13.84 -48.22
C LYS A 182 31.85 15.09 -48.41
N ALA A 183 32.43 15.61 -47.33
CA ALA A 183 33.33 16.77 -47.39
C ALA A 183 34.72 16.44 -47.97
N ALA A 184 35.18 15.21 -47.82
CA ALA A 184 36.46 14.73 -48.36
C ALA A 184 36.38 14.28 -49.83
N SER A 185 35.17 14.08 -50.37
CA SER A 185 34.96 13.80 -51.79
C SER A 185 35.19 15.08 -52.60
N PRO A 186 36.20 15.16 -53.50
CA PRO A 186 36.37 16.32 -54.34
C PRO A 186 35.15 16.47 -55.23
N GLU A 187 34.43 17.57 -55.10
CA GLU A 187 33.47 18.01 -56.09
C GLU A 187 34.26 18.21 -57.38
N ILE A 188 34.28 17.20 -58.26
CA ILE A 188 34.68 17.42 -59.66
C ILE A 188 33.55 18.25 -60.26
N THR A 189 33.57 19.57 -59.99
CA THR A 189 32.98 20.53 -60.89
C THR A 189 33.68 20.30 -62.22
N GLN A 190 32.96 19.69 -63.17
CA GLN A 190 33.38 19.65 -64.57
C GLN A 190 33.84 21.06 -64.97
N PRO A 191 34.99 21.21 -65.65
CA PRO A 191 35.30 22.48 -66.26
C PRO A 191 34.25 22.74 -67.34
N THR A 192 33.51 23.83 -67.20
CA THR A 192 32.71 24.37 -68.30
C THR A 192 33.69 24.81 -69.40
N GLU A 193 33.89 23.94 -70.40
CA GLU A 193 34.69 24.27 -71.57
C GLU A 193 33.99 25.36 -72.41
N THR A 194 34.63 26.54 -72.38
CA THR A 194 34.74 27.58 -73.40
C THR A 194 33.79 27.54 -74.62
N THR A 195 33.04 28.62 -74.82
CA THR A 195 32.76 29.12 -76.18
C THR A 195 32.80 30.65 -76.21
N LYS A 196 33.72 31.20 -77.00
CA LYS A 196 33.63 32.55 -77.61
C LYS A 196 34.11 32.38 -79.07
N PRO A 197 33.50 33.03 -80.07
CA PRO A 197 33.83 34.43 -80.32
C PRO A 197 32.66 35.34 -80.75
N SER A 198 32.91 36.64 -80.53
CA SER A 198 32.49 37.83 -81.29
C SER A 198 31.03 38.12 -81.69
N SER A 199 30.64 39.32 -81.24
CA SER A 199 30.10 40.46 -82.01
C SER A 199 28.58 40.70 -82.10
N SER A 200 28.22 41.87 -81.56
CA SER A 200 27.33 42.91 -82.11
C SER A 200 25.80 42.82 -82.02
N ALA A 201 25.27 43.84 -81.32
CA ALA A 201 24.07 44.65 -81.60
C ALA A 201 22.66 44.25 -81.08
N GLN A 202 22.30 44.94 -79.98
CA GLN A 202 21.06 45.74 -79.74
C GLN A 202 19.69 45.04 -79.54
N PRO A 203 18.65 45.73 -78.98
CA PRO A 203 18.09 45.44 -77.66
C PRO A 203 16.55 45.28 -77.69
N ALA A 204 15.89 45.48 -76.53
CA ALA A 204 14.43 45.67 -76.30
C ALA A 204 13.64 44.34 -76.21
N GLU A 205 12.60 44.15 -75.38
CA GLU A 205 11.89 44.87 -74.32
C GLU A 205 10.82 43.90 -73.75
N THR A 206 10.30 44.19 -72.55
CA THR A 206 8.96 43.85 -72.01
C THR A 206 8.45 42.38 -71.92
N ALA A 207 8.11 41.97 -70.70
CA ALA A 207 6.71 41.82 -70.23
C ALA A 207 6.56 40.76 -69.10
N GLN A 208 6.18 41.21 -67.90
CA GLN A 208 5.21 40.51 -67.03
C GLN A 208 3.81 40.52 -67.70
N PRO A 209 2.77 39.75 -67.28
CA PRO A 209 2.57 39.12 -65.97
C PRO A 209 1.90 37.71 -65.96
N ALA A 210 1.75 37.19 -64.74
CA ALA A 210 0.62 36.43 -64.16
C ALA A 210 -0.08 35.30 -64.95
N SER A 211 -0.28 34.16 -64.28
CA SER A 211 -1.61 33.64 -63.84
C SER A 211 -1.49 32.19 -63.30
N SER A 212 -1.88 31.98 -62.04
CA SER A 212 -2.50 30.72 -61.57
C SER A 212 -3.89 30.56 -62.24
N PRO A 213 -4.56 29.39 -62.36
CA PRO A 213 -4.89 28.52 -61.21
C PRO A 213 -5.13 27.01 -61.44
N ALA A 214 -5.08 26.28 -60.31
CA ALA A 214 -5.96 25.23 -59.78
C ALA A 214 -6.65 24.13 -60.65
N THR A 215 -6.68 22.94 -60.01
CA THR A 215 -7.70 21.85 -59.98
C THR A 215 -7.63 20.66 -60.96
N GLY A 216 -7.90 19.47 -60.39
CA GLY A 216 -8.45 18.30 -61.09
C GLY A 216 -7.64 17.00 -60.91
N LYS A 217 -7.82 16.24 -59.82
CA LYS A 217 -8.66 15.01 -59.72
C LYS A 217 -8.45 13.96 -60.84
N TYR A 218 -8.03 12.74 -60.44
CA TYR A 218 -8.63 11.41 -60.68
C TYR A 218 -7.57 10.28 -60.67
N ALA A 219 -7.60 9.50 -59.57
CA ALA A 219 -7.73 8.03 -59.48
C ALA A 219 -6.79 7.02 -60.22
N PRO A 220 -6.71 5.77 -59.70
CA PRO A 220 -5.49 4.94 -59.65
C PRO A 220 -5.59 3.61 -60.43
N SER A 221 -4.48 2.83 -60.52
CA SER A 221 -4.49 1.34 -60.40
C SER A 221 -3.16 0.66 -60.77
N SER A 222 -2.71 -0.28 -59.92
CA SER A 222 -2.54 -1.74 -60.21
C SER A 222 -1.82 -2.39 -59.01
N SER A 223 -2.47 -3.25 -58.20
CA SER A 223 -2.62 -4.72 -58.32
C SER A 223 -1.29 -5.47 -58.36
N THR A 224 -0.96 -6.34 -57.39
CA THR A 224 -1.49 -7.71 -57.14
C THR A 224 -1.38 -8.09 -55.64
N LYS A 225 -2.40 -8.49 -54.88
CA LYS A 225 -3.21 -9.75 -54.81
C LYS A 225 -2.45 -11.06 -54.52
N GLN A 226 -2.52 -11.54 -53.27
CA GLN A 226 -2.95 -12.90 -52.80
C GLN A 226 -3.04 -12.85 -51.24
N ALA A 227 -4.21 -12.85 -50.56
CA ALA A 227 -5.11 -13.94 -50.19
C ALA A 227 -4.38 -15.13 -49.51
N ASP A 228 -4.63 -15.50 -48.25
CA ASP A 228 -5.91 -16.02 -47.74
C ASP A 228 -6.27 -15.67 -46.29
N THR A 229 -7.58 -15.58 -46.09
CA THR A 229 -8.40 -15.50 -44.86
C THR A 229 -8.73 -16.92 -44.34
N THR A 230 -9.21 -17.14 -43.10
CA THR A 230 -10.65 -17.22 -42.71
C THR A 230 -10.70 -17.61 -41.22
N ALA A 231 -11.16 -16.76 -40.30
CA ALA A 231 -12.53 -16.48 -39.84
C ALA A 231 -13.15 -17.51 -38.86
N GLY A 232 -13.65 -17.00 -37.73
CA GLY A 232 -14.45 -17.74 -36.75
C GLY A 232 -15.14 -16.79 -35.76
N LYS A 233 -16.20 -16.14 -36.24
CA LYS A 233 -17.17 -15.32 -35.50
C LYS A 233 -18.07 -16.25 -34.65
N LEU A 234 -18.43 -15.85 -33.43
CA LEU A 234 -19.80 -15.95 -32.89
C LEU A 234 -19.90 -15.27 -31.53
N ALA A 235 -21.01 -14.55 -31.36
CA ALA A 235 -21.40 -13.81 -30.16
C ALA A 235 -21.91 -14.75 -29.07
N ASN A 236 -21.77 -14.34 -27.80
CA ASN A 236 -22.85 -14.45 -26.82
C ASN A 236 -22.60 -13.55 -25.58
N THR A 237 -23.69 -12.94 -25.16
CA THR A 237 -23.95 -12.15 -23.95
C THR A 237 -23.96 -13.02 -22.67
N GLY A 238 -23.49 -12.46 -21.56
CA GLY A 238 -23.61 -13.01 -20.19
C GLY A 238 -22.46 -12.47 -19.33
N ASP A 239 -22.64 -11.34 -18.65
CA ASP A 239 -22.96 -11.27 -17.21
C ASP A 239 -21.86 -11.84 -16.30
N ALA A 240 -21.00 -10.95 -15.80
CA ALA A 240 -20.39 -11.00 -14.46
C ALA A 240 -19.65 -9.67 -14.21
N ALA A 241 -19.99 -9.03 -13.10
CA ALA A 241 -19.65 -7.65 -12.73
C ALA A 241 -18.15 -7.33 -12.60
N PRO A 242 -17.73 -6.06 -12.78
CA PRO A 242 -16.41 -5.60 -12.34
C PRO A 242 -16.44 -5.31 -10.83
N SER A 243 -15.69 -6.08 -10.05
CA SER A 243 -15.43 -5.79 -8.64
C SER A 243 -14.60 -4.51 -8.50
N ALA A 244 -15.29 -3.39 -8.27
CA ALA A 244 -14.73 -2.21 -7.63
C ALA A 244 -14.77 -2.43 -6.11
N ILE A 245 -13.63 -2.75 -5.49
CA ILE A 245 -13.46 -2.51 -4.05
C ILE A 245 -12.83 -1.13 -3.92
N ALA A 246 -13.71 -0.16 -3.71
CA ALA A 246 -13.35 1.15 -3.24
C ALA A 246 -12.68 1.04 -1.86
N LEU A 247 -11.52 1.69 -1.74
CA LEU A 247 -10.78 1.90 -0.51
C LEU A 247 -11.65 2.73 0.46
N ALA A 248 -12.37 2.06 1.35
CA ALA A 248 -13.07 2.73 2.45
C ALA A 248 -12.04 3.13 3.52
N GLY A 249 -11.70 4.42 3.54
CA GLY A 249 -10.93 5.01 4.62
C GLY A 249 -11.70 4.90 5.94
N ILE A 250 -11.20 4.08 6.86
CA ILE A 250 -11.65 4.10 8.24
C ILE A 250 -11.02 5.34 8.88
N ALA A 251 -11.82 6.39 8.98
CA ALA A 251 -11.54 7.54 9.81
C ALA A 251 -11.47 7.08 11.27
N ALA A 252 -10.34 7.35 11.92
CA ALA A 252 -10.18 7.29 13.36
C ALA A 252 -11.10 8.33 14.02
N ALA A 253 -12.32 7.92 14.37
CA ALA A 253 -13.16 8.66 15.30
C ALA A 253 -12.66 8.36 16.73
N GLY A 254 -11.74 9.20 17.20
CA GLY A 254 -11.37 9.27 18.61
C GLY A 254 -12.57 9.69 19.45
N LEU A 255 -13.15 8.73 20.18
CA LEU A 255 -14.12 9.00 21.24
C LEU A 255 -13.36 9.50 22.47
N GLY A 256 -13.15 10.81 22.51
CA GLY A 256 -12.79 11.53 23.72
C GLY A 256 -13.97 11.54 24.68
N ILE A 257 -13.97 10.63 25.65
CA ILE A 257 -14.85 10.69 26.82
C ILE A 257 -14.09 11.41 27.93
N THR A 258 -14.41 12.70 28.04
CA THR A 258 -14.57 13.50 29.25
C THR A 258 -13.70 13.17 30.47
N ALA A 259 -12.65 13.98 30.67
CA ALA A 259 -12.08 14.22 31.99
C ALA A 259 -13.08 14.99 32.86
N THR A 260 -13.87 14.25 33.64
CA THR A 260 -14.69 14.82 34.72
C THR A 260 -13.94 14.63 36.04
N ALA A 261 -13.74 15.74 36.75
CA ALA A 261 -12.98 15.86 37.98
C ALA A 261 -13.41 14.85 39.06
N THR A 262 -12.43 14.16 39.67
CA THR A 262 -12.62 13.54 40.99
C THR A 262 -11.62 14.10 42.00
N ARG A 263 -12.23 14.58 43.08
CA ARG A 263 -11.64 15.21 44.27
C ARG A 263 -10.54 14.35 44.90
N ARG A 264 -9.49 15.03 45.36
CA ARG A 264 -8.65 14.59 46.47
C ARG A 264 -9.52 14.21 47.67
N ILE A 265 -9.59 12.93 47.99
CA ILE A 265 -9.85 12.48 49.35
C ILE A 265 -8.50 12.50 50.07
N LYS A 266 -8.24 13.58 50.81
CA LYS A 266 -7.29 13.56 51.92
C LYS A 266 -8.07 13.13 53.14
N ASN A 267 -7.69 12.01 53.74
CA ASN A 267 -7.76 11.86 55.19
C ASN A 267 -6.80 10.79 55.71
N LEU A 268 -5.93 11.25 56.62
CA LEU A 268 -5.57 10.64 57.90
C LEU A 268 -4.91 9.25 57.90
N LYS A 269 -3.57 9.25 57.93
CA LYS A 269 -2.78 8.99 59.14
C LYS A 269 -1.36 9.56 58.96
#